data_AF-A0A9Q8MCS2-F1
#
_entry.id   AF-A0A9Q8MCS2-F1
#
_cell.length_a   1.000
_cell.length_b   1.000
_cell.length_c   1.000
_cell.angle_alpha   90.00
_cell.angle_beta   90.00
_cell.angle_gamma   90.00
#
_symmetry.space_group_name_H-M   'P 1'
#
loop_
_entity.id
_entity.type
_entity.pdbx_description
1 polymer ?
#
loop_
_entity_poly.entity_id
_entity_poly.type
_entity_poly.pdbx_seq_one_letter_code
_entity_poly.pdbx_strand_id
1 'polypeptide(L)'
;MRPYSEKVESLFAPYSGRYIVRGKSAEEVEGFGSQGRMVVIEFDSLQQAQNWYNSSEYAELRKIRWQSGNTRAMIVEGVAQ
;
A
#
# COMPACT_ATOMS: atom_id res chain seq x y z
N MET A 1 2.24 7.11 12.91
CA MET A 1 2.03 7.23 11.44
C MET A 1 3.06 8.09 10.74
N ARG A 2 3.46 9.27 11.22
CA ARG A 2 4.74 9.82 10.77
C ARG A 2 5.88 9.04 11.44
N PRO A 3 7.03 8.81 10.78
CA PRO A 3 7.40 9.24 9.42
C PRO A 3 6.92 8.32 8.27
N TYR A 4 6.18 7.23 8.55
CA TYR A 4 5.73 6.28 7.51
C TYR A 4 5.02 6.95 6.33
N SER A 5 4.02 7.80 6.59
CA SER A 5 3.20 8.41 5.53
C SER A 5 3.95 9.38 4.62
N GLU A 6 5.13 9.85 5.04
CA GLU A 6 5.97 10.81 4.32
C GLU A 6 7.05 10.10 3.48
N LYS A 7 7.51 8.93 3.94
CA LYS A 7 8.61 8.19 3.30
C LYS A 7 8.16 7.08 2.37
N VAL A 8 6.95 6.54 2.55
CA VAL A 8 6.54 5.33 1.83
C VAL A 8 6.51 5.52 0.30
N GLU A 9 6.15 6.71 -0.18
CA GLU A 9 6.06 7.00 -1.61
C GLU A 9 7.42 6.99 -2.30
N SER A 10 8.42 7.62 -1.70
CA SER A 10 9.79 7.58 -2.24
C SER A 10 10.39 6.18 -2.25
N LEU A 11 9.87 5.25 -1.45
CA LEU A 11 10.33 3.86 -1.41
C LEU A 11 9.68 2.97 -2.46
N PHE A 12 8.43 3.23 -2.88
CA PHE A 12 7.81 2.44 -3.95
C PHE A 12 7.98 3.04 -5.34
N ALA A 13 8.23 4.35 -5.47
CA ALA A 13 8.39 5.01 -6.76
C ALA A 13 9.50 4.39 -7.64
N PRO A 14 10.67 3.96 -7.10
CA PRO A 14 11.69 3.26 -7.90
C PRO A 14 11.24 1.90 -8.46
N TYR A 15 10.18 1.31 -7.90
CA TYR A 15 9.58 0.07 -8.36
C TYR A 15 8.39 0.32 -9.31
N SER A 16 8.33 1.49 -9.95
CA SER A 16 7.18 1.93 -10.76
C SER A 16 5.86 2.04 -9.98
N GLY A 17 5.91 2.15 -8.66
CA GLY A 17 4.72 2.29 -7.83
C GLY A 17 4.12 3.70 -7.95
N ARG A 18 2.79 3.79 -8.05
CA ARG A 18 2.04 5.05 -8.06
C ARG A 18 0.73 4.91 -7.29
N TYR A 19 0.34 5.93 -6.54
CA TYR A 19 -0.97 5.93 -5.89
C TYR A 19 -2.08 6.05 -6.92
N ILE A 20 -3.07 5.16 -6.84
CA ILE A 20 -4.35 5.31 -7.53
C ILE A 20 -5.51 5.56 -6.56
N VAL A 21 -5.36 5.14 -5.29
CA VAL A 21 -6.27 5.48 -4.20
C VAL A 21 -5.48 5.84 -2.95
N ARG A 22 -5.82 6.94 -2.29
CA ARG A 22 -5.23 7.36 -1.00
C ARG A 22 -6.25 8.10 -0.12
N GLY A 23 -7.45 7.55 0.01
CA GLY A 23 -8.60 8.19 0.66
C GLY A 23 -8.81 7.78 2.13
N LYS A 24 -9.40 8.68 2.92
CA LYS A 24 -9.90 8.38 4.29
C LYS A 24 -11.36 7.95 4.31
N SER A 25 -12.09 8.20 3.22
CA SER A 25 -13.51 7.90 3.04
C SER A 25 -13.66 6.87 1.93
N ALA A 26 -14.26 5.74 2.26
CA ALA A 26 -14.80 4.79 1.30
C ALA A 26 -16.30 4.66 1.63
N GLU A 27 -17.13 4.61 0.60
CA GLU A 27 -18.53 4.27 0.76
C GLU A 27 -18.65 2.74 0.68
N GLU A 28 -19.13 2.13 1.76
CA GLU A 28 -19.44 0.70 1.79
C GLU A 28 -20.78 0.49 1.09
N VAL A 29 -20.76 0.10 -0.19
CA VAL A 29 -21.97 -0.11 -1.00
C VAL A 29 -22.58 -1.49 -0.74
N GLU A 30 -21.76 -2.54 -0.57
CA GLU A 30 -22.19 -3.90 -0.21
C GLU A 30 -21.15 -4.59 0.68
N GLY A 31 -21.62 -5.38 1.65
CA GLY A 31 -20.77 -6.10 2.61
C GLY A 31 -20.12 -5.22 3.67
N PHE A 32 -19.44 -5.84 4.63
CA PHE A 32 -18.62 -5.11 5.61
C PHE A 32 -17.21 -4.92 5.03
N GLY A 33 -16.82 -3.67 4.77
CA GLY A 33 -15.67 -3.34 3.94
C GLY A 33 -14.72 -2.30 4.53
N SER A 34 -13.54 -2.76 5.00
CA SER A 34 -12.40 -1.97 5.49
C SER A 34 -12.74 -0.72 6.33
N GLN A 35 -12.74 -0.87 7.66
CA GLN A 35 -12.82 0.28 8.55
C GLN A 35 -11.59 1.21 8.37
N GLY A 36 -11.84 2.44 7.96
CA GLY A 36 -10.84 3.51 7.95
C GLY A 36 -10.25 3.80 6.57
N ARG A 37 -8.91 3.88 6.51
CA ARG A 37 -8.19 4.43 5.36
C ARG A 37 -7.94 3.36 4.29
N MET A 38 -8.32 3.65 3.05
CA MET A 38 -7.99 2.81 1.89
C MET A 38 -6.82 3.39 1.11
N VAL A 39 -5.88 2.52 0.75
CA VAL A 39 -4.72 2.87 -0.09
C VAL A 39 -4.57 1.79 -1.14
N VAL A 40 -4.49 2.20 -2.40
CA VAL A 40 -4.19 1.33 -3.54
C VAL A 40 -3.02 1.94 -4.30
N ILE A 41 -1.99 1.13 -4.48
CA ILE A 41 -0.77 1.48 -5.21
C ILE A 41 -0.73 0.56 -6.43
N GLU A 42 -0.69 1.15 -7.61
CA GLU A 42 -0.50 0.46 -8.87
C GLU A 42 1.00 0.31 -9.16
N PHE A 43 1.39 -0.84 -9.70
CA PHE A 43 2.74 -1.14 -10.14
C PHE A 43 2.65 -1.67 -11.58
N ASP A 44 3.70 -1.48 -12.37
CA ASP A 44 3.75 -1.97 -13.75
C ASP A 44 3.76 -3.51 -13.84
N SER A 45 4.07 -4.21 -12.75
CA SER A 45 3.96 -5.67 -12.68
C SER A 45 3.80 -6.18 -11.23
N LEU A 46 3.29 -7.41 -11.11
CA LEU A 46 3.21 -8.13 -9.83
C LEU A 46 4.59 -8.25 -9.16
N GLN A 47 5.63 -8.53 -9.96
CA GLN A 47 6.99 -8.68 -9.48
C GLN A 47 7.51 -7.38 -8.85
N GLN A 48 7.21 -6.23 -9.45
CA GLN A 48 7.62 -4.93 -8.90
C GLN A 48 6.97 -4.64 -7.54
N ALA A 49 5.68 -4.95 -7.40
CA ALA A 49 4.99 -4.82 -6.12
C ALA A 49 5.61 -5.72 -5.04
N GLN A 50 5.97 -6.96 -5.39
CA GLN A 50 6.63 -7.90 -4.49
C GLN A 50 8.06 -7.46 -4.12
N ASN A 51 8.83 -6.98 -5.09
CA ASN A 51 10.18 -6.46 -4.88
C ASN A 51 10.16 -5.28 -3.91
N TRP A 52 9.26 -4.32 -4.11
CA TRP A 52 9.06 -3.23 -3.16
C TRP A 52 8.68 -3.74 -1.77
N TYR A 53 7.67 -4.62 -1.67
CA TYR A 53 7.17 -5.07 -0.37
C TYR A 53 8.23 -5.85 0.43
N ASN A 54 9.11 -6.58 -0.26
CA ASN A 54 10.19 -7.37 0.32
C ASN A 54 11.51 -6.61 0.47
N SER A 55 11.60 -5.37 -0.02
CA SER A 55 12.79 -4.52 0.13
C SER A 55 13.14 -4.28 1.60
N SER A 56 14.44 -4.21 1.89
CA SER A 56 14.92 -3.99 3.26
C SER A 56 14.52 -2.60 3.77
N GLU A 57 14.51 -1.61 2.89
CA GLU A 57 14.12 -0.24 3.18
C GLU A 57 12.65 -0.14 3.58
N TYR A 58 11.75 -0.82 2.85
CA TYR A 58 10.34 -0.84 3.20
C TYR A 58 10.06 -1.75 4.41
N ALA A 59 10.81 -2.83 4.59
CA ALA A 59 10.67 -3.71 5.76
C ALA A 59 10.88 -2.94 7.08
N GLU A 60 11.86 -2.05 7.14
CA GLU A 60 12.07 -1.17 8.30
C GLU A 60 10.94 -0.17 8.47
N LEU A 61 10.53 0.50 7.38
CA LEU A 61 9.47 1.50 7.44
C LEU A 61 8.11 0.89 7.86
N ARG A 62 7.80 -0.35 7.41
CA ARG A 62 6.50 -0.99 7.71
C ARG A 62 6.33 -1.31 9.20
N LYS A 63 7.40 -1.45 9.98
CA LYS A 63 7.32 -1.67 11.44
C LYS A 63 6.54 -0.56 12.13
N ILE A 64 6.73 0.69 11.67
CA ILE A 64 5.99 1.87 12.17
C ILE A 64 4.50 1.72 11.88
N ARG A 65 4.14 1.17 10.71
CA ARG A 65 2.74 0.90 10.35
C ARG A 65 2.12 -0.18 11.23
N TRP A 66 2.83 -1.27 11.45
CA TRP A 66 2.38 -2.35 12.34
C TRP A 66 2.11 -1.87 13.77
N GLN A 67 2.96 -0.99 14.30
CA GLN A 67 2.78 -0.40 15.63
C GLN A 67 1.63 0.63 15.69
N SER A 68 1.23 1.19 14.55
CA SER A 68 0.20 2.24 14.49
C SER A 68 -1.23 1.70 14.36
N GLY A 69 -1.41 0.37 14.19
CA GLY A 69 -2.73 -0.26 14.13
C GLY A 69 -2.79 -1.49 13.24
N ASN A 70 -3.97 -2.10 13.17
CA ASN A 70 -4.22 -3.27 12.33
C ASN A 70 -4.40 -2.84 10.88
N THR A 71 -3.64 -3.45 9.97
CA THR A 71 -3.75 -3.20 8.52
C THR A 71 -3.83 -4.53 7.79
N ARG A 72 -4.82 -4.70 6.92
CA ARG A 72 -4.82 -5.75 5.90
C ARG A 72 -4.09 -5.22 4.67
N ALA A 73 -3.05 -5.93 4.24
CA ALA A 73 -2.31 -5.61 3.02
C ALA A 73 -2.33 -6.85 2.11
N MET A 74 -2.55 -6.63 0.82
CA MET A 74 -2.61 -7.68 -0.20
C MET A 74 -1.90 -7.17 -1.45
N ILE A 75 -1.21 -8.07 -2.14
CA ILE A 75 -0.71 -7.86 -3.50
C ILE A 75 -1.57 -8.73 -4.39
N VAL A 76 -2.18 -8.12 -5.40
CA VAL A 76 -3.15 -8.79 -6.28
C VAL A 76 -2.70 -8.54 -7.72
N GLU A 77 -2.77 -9.59 -8.54
CA GLU A 77 -2.52 -9.47 -9.98
C GLU A 77 -3.69 -8.74 -10.65
N GLY A 78 -3.36 -7.76 -11.49
CA GLY A 78 -4.35 -7.05 -12.29
C GLY A 78 -4.82 -7.90 -13.47
N VAL A 79 -5.93 -7.50 -14.10
CA VAL A 79 -6.34 -8.09 -15.37
C VAL A 79 -5.35 -7.72 -16.47
N ALA A 80 -5.21 -8.57 -17.48
CA ALA A 80 -4.56 -8.18 -18.72
C ALA A 80 -5.36 -7.02 -19.34
N GLN A 81 -4.67 -5.93 -19.68
CA GLN A 81 -5.26 -4.80 -20.40
C GLN A 81 -5.34 -5.08 -21.89
#